data_AF-A0A8T9Q2R4-F1
#
_entry.id   AF-A0A8T9Q2R4-F1
#
_cell.length_a   1.000
_cell.length_b   1.000
_cell.length_c   1.000
_cell.angle_alpha   90.00
_cell.angle_beta   90.00
_cell.angle_gamma   90.00
#
_symmetry.space_group_name_H-M   'P 1'
#
loop_
_entity.id
_entity.type
_entity.pdbx_description
1 polymer ?
#
loop_
_entity_poly.entity_id
_entity_poly.type
_entity_poly.pdbx_seq_one_letter_code
_entity_poly.pdbx_strand_id
1 'polypeptide(L)'
;MGIRVTAIHFEQGLPVFSEIKQQYKAQTGLDISLVATVHLANGSLPDLMASPSCALQLLNADAAASEQLELAYDKQKARFLATQQYEAAAAARDAFTRARSAYTHLHDWTFVVSWSSSSVFEHFYAIEFTSTKDTIEVYQYSDQEYAVDSLLRVLVDLGGIYLGFASETPQSPPRRWRKLKRWEDYRWYNRPKK
;
A
#
# COMPACT_ATOMS: atom_id res chain seq x y z
N MET A 1 8.19 -18.78 11.29
CA MET A 1 8.24 -17.38 11.76
C MET A 1 6.89 -16.74 11.49
N GLY A 2 6.31 -16.02 12.44
CA GLY A 2 4.96 -15.46 12.29
C GLY A 2 4.99 -14.02 11.74
N ILE A 3 4.15 -13.73 10.76
CA ILE A 3 3.90 -12.37 10.27
C ILE A 3 3.01 -11.66 11.28
N ARG A 4 3.37 -10.44 11.67
CA ARG A 4 2.49 -9.58 12.50
C ARG A 4 1.82 -8.55 11.60
N VAL A 5 0.50 -8.47 11.65
CA VAL A 5 -0.28 -7.46 10.92
C VAL A 5 -0.73 -6.40 11.91
N THR A 6 -0.47 -5.13 11.63
CA THR A 6 -0.91 -4.02 12.48
C THR A 6 -1.77 -3.07 11.67
N ALA A 7 -2.97 -2.76 12.15
CA ALA A 7 -3.88 -1.82 11.50
C ALA A 7 -3.83 -0.43 12.17
N ILE A 8 -3.82 0.62 11.33
CA ILE A 8 -4.00 2.02 11.72
C ILE A 8 -5.23 2.57 10.99
N HIS A 9 -6.20 3.10 11.73
CA HIS A 9 -7.43 3.68 11.20
C HIS A 9 -7.41 5.22 11.27
N PHE A 10 -7.99 5.89 10.29
CA PHE A 10 -8.03 7.35 10.17
C PHE A 10 -9.47 7.85 9.97
N GLU A 11 -9.99 8.61 10.93
CA GLU A 11 -11.36 9.14 10.87
C GLU A 11 -11.58 10.13 9.70
N GLN A 12 -10.52 10.83 9.28
CA GLN A 12 -10.57 11.88 8.25
C GLN A 12 -10.08 11.39 6.88
N GLY A 13 -9.84 10.08 6.72
CA GLY A 13 -9.22 9.48 5.54
C GLY A 13 -7.69 9.41 5.64
N LEU A 14 -7.08 8.70 4.69
CA LEU A 14 -5.63 8.46 4.71
C LEU A 14 -4.80 9.74 4.52
N PRO A 15 -3.69 9.91 5.24
CA PRO A 15 -2.75 10.99 4.99
C PRO A 15 -2.09 10.84 3.62
N VAL A 16 -1.71 11.96 2.99
CA VAL A 16 -1.03 11.91 1.70
C VAL A 16 0.41 11.38 1.87
N PHE A 17 0.92 10.64 0.88
CA PHE A 17 2.24 10.02 0.99
C PHE A 17 3.37 11.02 1.25
N SER A 18 3.28 12.25 0.76
CA SER A 18 4.27 13.30 1.03
C SER A 18 4.40 13.64 2.52
N GLU A 19 3.30 13.61 3.27
CA GLU A 19 3.29 13.84 4.72
C GLU A 19 3.93 12.67 5.47
N ILE A 20 3.55 11.44 5.10
CA ILE A 20 4.18 10.22 5.63
C ILE A 20 5.69 10.28 5.40
N LYS A 21 6.11 10.60 4.17
CA LYS A 21 7.52 10.68 3.78
C LYS A 21 8.28 11.72 4.61
N GLN A 22 7.73 12.93 4.73
CA GLN A 22 8.35 14.01 5.49
C GLN A 22 8.49 13.66 6.97
N GLN A 23 7.42 13.17 7.59
CA GLN A 23 7.40 12.83 9.01
C GLN A 23 8.30 11.63 9.33
N TYR A 24 8.32 10.62 8.45
CA TYR A 24 9.21 9.47 8.57
C TYR A 24 10.68 9.88 8.51
N LYS A 25 11.04 10.75 7.56
CA LYS A 25 12.41 11.28 7.46
C LYS A 25 12.79 12.14 8.65
N ALA A 26 11.87 12.97 9.16
CA ALA A 26 12.11 13.77 10.35
C ALA A 26 12.37 12.89 11.58
N GLN A 27 11.60 11.80 11.75
CA GLN A 27 11.72 10.88 12.88
C GLN A 27 12.98 10.01 12.80
N THR A 28 13.26 9.43 11.63
CA THR A 28 14.25 8.36 11.48
C THR A 28 15.57 8.82 10.87
N GLY A 29 15.58 9.95 10.14
CA GLY A 29 16.68 10.36 9.27
C GLY A 29 16.76 9.58 7.95
N LEU A 30 15.92 8.56 7.74
CA LEU A 30 15.89 7.72 6.55
C LEU A 30 14.85 8.22 5.55
N ASP A 31 15.07 7.97 4.26
CA ASP A 31 14.05 8.23 3.25
C ASP A 31 13.09 7.03 3.13
N ILE A 32 11.85 7.31 2.76
CA ILE A 32 10.85 6.29 2.43
C ILE A 32 10.24 6.62 1.07
N SER A 33 10.09 5.61 0.23
CA SER A 33 9.50 5.69 -1.09
C SER A 33 8.30 4.76 -1.18
N LEU A 34 7.30 5.15 -1.95
CA LEU A 34 6.16 4.30 -2.26
C LEU A 34 6.42 3.65 -3.60
N VAL A 35 6.47 2.32 -3.62
CA VAL A 35 6.63 1.53 -4.83
C VAL A 35 5.35 0.76 -5.07
N ALA A 36 4.86 0.81 -6.29
CA ALA A 36 3.70 0.04 -6.73
C ALA A 36 4.10 -0.84 -7.91
N THR A 37 3.79 -2.12 -7.82
CA THR A 37 3.91 -3.01 -8.98
C THR A 37 2.62 -2.90 -9.79
N VAL A 38 2.75 -2.44 -11.04
CA VAL A 38 1.63 -2.31 -11.96
C VAL A 38 1.75 -3.27 -13.14
N HIS A 39 0.68 -4.02 -13.41
CA HIS A 39 0.48 -4.76 -14.65
C HIS A 39 -0.34 -3.91 -15.60
N LEU A 40 0.21 -3.56 -16.77
CA LEU A 40 -0.59 -2.89 -17.79
C LEU A 40 -1.07 -3.92 -18.81
N ALA A 41 -2.38 -3.95 -19.07
CA ALA A 41 -2.94 -4.86 -20.06
C ALA A 41 -2.52 -4.48 -21.48
N ASN A 42 -2.46 -3.17 -21.75
CA ASN A 42 -2.35 -2.63 -23.09
C ASN A 42 -1.24 -1.57 -23.19
N GLY A 43 0.01 -1.97 -22.93
CA GLY A 43 1.17 -1.10 -23.13
C GLY A 43 2.39 -1.89 -23.58
N SER A 44 3.07 -1.42 -24.62
CA SER A 44 4.41 -1.91 -24.90
C SER A 44 5.37 -1.29 -23.87
N LEU A 45 6.32 -2.08 -23.33
CA LEU A 45 7.37 -1.60 -22.43
C LEU A 45 8.05 -0.29 -22.92
N PRO A 46 8.27 -0.09 -24.23
CA PRO A 46 8.76 1.17 -24.79
C PRO A 46 7.88 2.40 -24.51
N ASP A 47 6.55 2.28 -24.59
CA ASP A 47 5.60 3.40 -24.38
C ASP A 47 5.56 3.83 -22.90
N LEU A 48 5.76 2.88 -22.00
CA LEU A 48 5.88 3.09 -20.56
C LEU A 48 7.17 3.83 -20.17
N MET A 49 8.26 3.50 -20.86
CA MET A 49 9.59 4.06 -20.61
C MET A 49 9.75 5.48 -21.19
N ALA A 50 8.83 5.93 -22.06
CA ALA A 50 8.94 7.21 -22.75
C ALA A 50 8.71 8.41 -21.81
N SER A 51 7.73 8.34 -20.90
CA SER A 51 7.52 9.36 -19.86
C SER A 51 6.56 8.91 -18.75
N PRO A 52 6.65 9.48 -17.53
CA PRO A 52 5.65 9.29 -16.48
C PRO A 52 4.21 9.63 -16.91
N SER A 53 4.06 10.60 -17.82
CA SER A 53 2.77 11.03 -18.37
C SER A 53 2.09 9.92 -19.18
N CYS A 54 2.86 9.14 -19.94
CA CYS A 54 2.34 8.00 -20.70
C CYS A 54 1.83 6.88 -19.78
N ALA A 55 2.56 6.60 -18.69
CA ALA A 55 2.10 5.64 -17.68
C ALA A 55 0.76 6.07 -17.05
N LEU A 56 0.62 7.36 -16.69
CA LEU A 56 -0.63 7.90 -16.16
C LEU A 56 -1.78 7.82 -17.18
N GLN A 57 -1.53 8.08 -18.46
CA GLN A 57 -2.55 7.97 -19.50
C GLN A 57 -3.04 6.54 -19.67
N LEU A 58 -2.14 5.57 -19.67
CA LEU A 58 -2.51 4.14 -19.76
C LEU A 58 -3.32 3.71 -18.54
N LEU A 59 -2.87 4.08 -17.32
CA LEU A 59 -3.60 3.78 -16.08
C LEU A 59 -5.02 4.39 -16.09
N ASN A 60 -5.17 5.62 -16.57
CA ASN A 60 -6.47 6.27 -16.67
C ASN A 60 -7.38 5.61 -17.73
N ALA A 61 -6.81 5.23 -18.88
CA ALA A 61 -7.56 4.56 -19.94
C ALA A 61 -8.09 3.19 -19.48
N ASP A 62 -7.25 2.42 -18.81
CA ASP A 62 -7.65 1.12 -18.31
C ASP A 62 -8.62 1.24 -17.10
N ALA A 63 -8.46 2.25 -16.23
CA ALA A 63 -9.43 2.57 -15.19
C ALA A 63 -10.82 2.87 -15.78
N ALA A 64 -10.89 3.67 -16.85
CA ALA A 64 -12.13 3.95 -17.56
C ALA A 64 -12.74 2.70 -18.21
N ALA A 65 -11.91 1.81 -18.78
CA ALA A 65 -12.38 0.53 -19.32
C ALA A 65 -12.95 -0.39 -18.23
N SER A 66 -12.29 -0.44 -17.06
CA SER A 66 -12.76 -1.19 -15.89
C SER A 66 -14.11 -0.67 -15.39
N GLU A 67 -14.29 0.65 -15.30
CA GLU A 67 -15.57 1.28 -14.92
C GLU A 67 -16.69 0.98 -15.94
N GLN A 68 -16.38 1.00 -17.24
CA GLN A 68 -17.35 0.63 -18.28
C GLN A 68 -17.79 -0.83 -18.17
N LEU A 69 -16.87 -1.74 -17.85
CA LEU A 69 -17.19 -3.15 -17.60
C LEU A 69 -18.06 -3.32 -16.35
N GLU A 70 -17.78 -2.58 -15.27
CA GLU A 70 -18.61 -2.57 -14.06
C GLU A 70 -20.03 -2.11 -14.37
N LEU A 71 -20.19 -0.98 -15.06
CA LEU A 71 -21.49 -0.45 -15.46
C LEU A 71 -22.28 -1.42 -16.35
N ALA A 72 -21.59 -2.11 -17.27
CA ALA A 72 -22.23 -3.12 -18.13
C ALA A 72 -22.69 -4.33 -17.32
N TYR A 73 -21.85 -4.81 -16.40
CA TYR A 73 -22.18 -5.94 -15.53
C TYR A 73 -23.32 -5.60 -14.57
N ASP A 74 -23.33 -4.43 -13.94
CA ASP A 74 -24.38 -4.02 -12.99
C ASP A 74 -25.76 -3.95 -13.65
N LYS A 75 -25.84 -3.47 -14.90
CA LYS A 75 -27.08 -3.50 -15.70
C LYS A 75 -27.60 -4.92 -15.90
N GLN A 76 -26.71 -5.88 -16.13
CA GLN A 76 -27.08 -7.30 -16.30
C GLN A 76 -27.42 -7.97 -14.97
N LYS A 77 -26.65 -7.69 -13.92
CA LYS A 77 -26.85 -8.20 -12.55
C LYS A 77 -28.24 -7.86 -12.03
N ALA A 78 -28.69 -6.61 -12.20
CA ALA A 78 -30.03 -6.19 -11.81
C ALA A 78 -31.13 -7.02 -12.50
N ARG A 79 -30.93 -7.32 -13.79
CA ARG A 79 -31.85 -8.17 -14.56
C ARG A 79 -31.85 -9.61 -14.05
N PHE A 80 -30.69 -10.22 -13.81
CA PHE A 80 -30.61 -11.62 -13.37
C PHE A 80 -31.19 -11.83 -11.97
N LEU A 81 -30.99 -10.87 -11.06
CA LEU A 81 -31.59 -10.90 -9.72
C LEU A 81 -33.12 -10.79 -9.79
N ALA A 82 -33.64 -9.94 -10.66
CA ALA A 82 -35.09 -9.79 -10.86
C ALA A 82 -35.74 -11.05 -11.47
N THR A 83 -35.03 -11.78 -12.33
CA THR A 83 -35.53 -12.99 -13.00
C THR A 83 -35.15 -14.30 -12.31
N GLN A 84 -34.50 -14.25 -11.13
CA GLN A 84 -34.02 -15.41 -10.36
C GLN A 84 -33.13 -16.38 -11.16
N GLN A 85 -32.38 -15.87 -12.14
CA GLN A 85 -31.49 -16.67 -12.99
C GLN A 85 -30.09 -16.81 -12.37
N TYR A 86 -29.99 -17.52 -11.24
CA TYR A 86 -28.78 -17.57 -10.41
C TYR A 86 -27.56 -18.18 -11.12
N GLU A 87 -27.73 -19.24 -11.91
CA GLU A 87 -26.61 -19.85 -12.65
C GLU A 87 -26.05 -18.93 -13.73
N ALA A 88 -26.94 -18.26 -14.49
CA ALA A 88 -26.53 -17.28 -15.48
C ALA A 88 -25.84 -16.07 -14.82
N ALA A 89 -26.31 -15.64 -13.65
CA ALA A 89 -25.67 -14.60 -12.86
C ALA A 89 -24.25 -15.00 -12.42
N ALA A 90 -24.06 -16.24 -11.97
CA ALA A 90 -22.75 -16.74 -11.58
C ALA A 90 -21.78 -16.81 -12.77
N ALA A 91 -22.22 -17.34 -13.91
CA ALA A 91 -21.40 -17.38 -15.13
C ALA A 91 -21.04 -15.97 -15.64
N ALA A 92 -21.99 -15.03 -15.61
CA ALA A 92 -21.76 -13.63 -15.98
C ALA A 92 -20.78 -12.95 -15.01
N ARG A 93 -20.89 -13.21 -13.70
CA ARG A 93 -19.94 -12.75 -12.69
C ARG A 93 -18.53 -13.25 -13.01
N ASP A 94 -18.37 -14.54 -13.28
CA ASP A 94 -17.05 -15.14 -13.50
C ASP A 94 -16.42 -14.66 -14.81
N ALA A 95 -17.24 -14.39 -15.84
CA ALA A 95 -16.80 -13.73 -17.07
C ALA A 95 -16.37 -12.28 -16.81
N PHE A 96 -17.17 -11.53 -16.05
CA PHE A 96 -16.85 -10.16 -15.64
C PHE A 96 -15.56 -10.09 -14.84
N THR A 97 -15.38 -10.94 -13.82
CA THR A 97 -14.16 -10.98 -12.99
C THR A 97 -12.91 -11.25 -13.84
N ARG A 98 -12.98 -12.19 -14.79
CA ARG A 98 -11.87 -12.47 -15.72
C ARG A 98 -11.59 -11.33 -16.68
N ALA A 99 -12.62 -10.67 -17.19
CA ALA A 99 -12.44 -9.51 -18.06
C ALA A 99 -11.83 -8.34 -17.29
N ARG A 100 -12.34 -8.06 -16.08
CA ARG A 100 -11.86 -6.98 -15.20
C ARG A 100 -10.43 -7.20 -14.71
N SER A 101 -10.01 -8.45 -14.46
CA SER A 101 -8.65 -8.72 -13.99
C SER A 101 -7.57 -8.25 -14.97
N ALA A 102 -7.87 -8.15 -16.27
CA ALA A 102 -6.95 -7.57 -17.24
C ALA A 102 -6.70 -6.07 -16.99
N TYR A 103 -7.67 -5.36 -16.42
CA TYR A 103 -7.63 -3.92 -16.12
C TYR A 103 -7.38 -3.63 -14.63
N THR A 104 -6.94 -4.64 -13.87
CA THR A 104 -6.53 -4.43 -12.48
C THR A 104 -5.04 -4.24 -12.46
N HIS A 105 -4.61 -2.98 -12.52
CA HIS A 105 -3.19 -2.69 -12.71
C HIS A 105 -2.37 -2.95 -11.48
N LEU A 106 -2.90 -2.66 -10.31
CA LEU A 106 -2.09 -2.66 -9.13
C LEU A 106 -2.07 -4.04 -8.47
N HIS A 107 -0.88 -4.65 -8.44
CA HIS A 107 -0.67 -5.95 -7.82
C HIS A 107 -0.33 -5.80 -6.33
N ASP A 108 0.62 -4.93 -6.02
CA ASP A 108 1.10 -4.67 -4.68
C ASP A 108 1.54 -3.22 -4.48
N TRP A 109 1.51 -2.80 -3.21
CA TRP A 109 2.16 -1.59 -2.72
C TRP A 109 3.20 -1.97 -1.68
N THR A 110 4.35 -1.32 -1.74
CA THR A 110 5.39 -1.45 -0.71
C THR A 110 5.94 -0.09 -0.34
N PHE A 111 6.16 0.12 0.96
CA PHE A 111 7.03 1.19 1.40
C PHE A 111 8.47 0.70 1.39
N VAL A 112 9.33 1.44 0.71
CA VAL A 112 10.74 1.10 0.58
C VAL A 112 11.57 2.12 1.33
N VAL A 113 12.28 1.66 2.35
CA VAL A 113 13.13 2.49 3.21
C VAL A 113 14.55 2.50 2.66
N SER A 114 15.17 3.67 2.53
CA SER A 114 16.52 3.83 1.99
C SER A 114 17.41 4.77 2.82
N TRP A 115 18.73 4.56 2.71
CA TRP A 115 19.77 5.28 3.43
C TRP A 115 20.09 6.66 2.85
N SER A 116 19.84 6.85 1.54
CA SER A 116 20.15 8.09 0.84
C SER A 116 19.03 8.47 -0.12
N SER A 117 18.94 9.77 -0.40
CA SER A 117 18.11 10.34 -1.45
C SER A 117 18.76 10.26 -2.84
N SER A 118 19.95 9.67 -2.94
CA SER A 118 20.71 9.54 -4.19
C SER A 118 20.23 8.32 -4.96
N SER A 119 20.13 8.45 -6.28
CA SER A 119 19.53 7.51 -7.25
C SER A 119 20.21 6.14 -7.42
N VAL A 120 21.05 5.71 -6.47
CA VAL A 120 21.59 4.36 -6.41
C VAL A 120 20.81 3.61 -5.33
N PHE A 121 19.91 2.75 -5.78
CA PHE A 121 18.90 2.03 -4.98
C PHE A 121 19.53 1.03 -3.99
N GLU A 122 20.08 1.52 -2.89
CA GLU A 122 20.41 0.67 -1.73
C GLU A 122 19.19 0.60 -0.81
N HIS A 123 18.30 -0.34 -1.14
CA HIS A 123 17.10 -0.63 -0.36
C HIS A 123 17.47 -1.27 0.97
N PHE A 124 16.95 -0.71 2.07
CA PHE A 124 17.19 -1.24 3.40
C PHE A 124 16.12 -2.23 3.84
N TYR A 125 14.84 -1.83 3.68
CA TYR A 125 13.68 -2.67 3.97
C TYR A 125 12.55 -2.39 2.97
N ALA A 126 11.83 -3.43 2.60
CA ALA A 126 10.53 -3.33 1.95
C ALA A 126 9.45 -3.71 2.97
N ILE A 127 8.58 -2.75 3.29
CA ILE A 127 7.47 -2.92 4.21
C ILE A 127 6.21 -3.10 3.35
N GLU A 128 5.68 -4.31 3.37
CA GLU A 128 4.41 -4.64 2.73
C GLU A 128 3.25 -4.03 3.51
N PHE A 129 2.26 -3.52 2.78
CA PHE A 129 1.05 -3.00 3.39
C PHE A 129 -0.15 -3.14 2.44
N THR A 130 -1.34 -3.19 3.02
CA THR A 130 -2.61 -3.01 2.31
C THR A 130 -3.29 -1.75 2.82
N SER A 131 -4.19 -1.18 2.03
CA SER A 131 -4.95 -0.02 2.46
C SER A 131 -6.39 -0.05 1.93
N THR A 132 -7.29 0.50 2.72
CA THR A 132 -8.67 0.82 2.33
C THR A 132 -8.80 2.35 2.21
N LYS A 133 -10.03 2.89 2.23
CA LYS A 133 -10.26 4.35 2.23
C LYS A 133 -9.74 5.03 3.51
N ASP A 134 -9.72 4.31 4.63
CA ASP A 134 -9.54 4.85 5.98
C ASP A 134 -8.56 4.04 6.84
N THR A 135 -8.04 2.91 6.33
CA THR A 135 -7.21 2.01 7.12
C THR A 135 -5.96 1.63 6.34
N ILE A 136 -4.82 1.58 7.04
CA ILE A 136 -3.56 1.01 6.54
C ILE A 136 -3.21 -0.19 7.41
N GLU A 137 -3.01 -1.36 6.79
CA GLU A 137 -2.54 -2.56 7.47
C GLU A 137 -1.08 -2.83 7.07
N VAL A 138 -0.19 -2.83 8.05
CA VAL A 138 1.25 -3.02 7.85
C VAL A 138 1.64 -4.43 8.24
N TYR A 139 2.33 -5.13 7.34
CA TYR A 139 2.86 -6.47 7.56
C TYR A 139 4.30 -6.37 8.07
N GLN A 140 4.55 -6.99 9.22
CA GLN A 140 5.85 -6.96 9.89
C GLN A 140 6.53 -8.33 9.85
N TYR A 141 7.73 -8.34 9.27
CA TYR A 141 8.69 -9.43 9.34
C TYR A 141 9.71 -9.20 10.48
N SER A 142 10.36 -10.28 10.94
CA SER A 142 11.16 -10.27 12.17
C SER A 142 12.39 -9.35 12.15
N ASP A 143 12.92 -9.07 10.97
CA ASP A 143 14.14 -8.28 10.74
C ASP A 143 13.86 -6.79 10.46
N GLN A 144 12.58 -6.40 10.37
CA GLN A 144 12.15 -5.06 9.96
C GLN A 144 11.64 -4.21 11.13
N GLU A 145 11.85 -4.64 12.38
CA GLU A 145 11.18 -4.07 13.54
C GLU A 145 11.35 -2.56 13.69
N TYR A 146 12.56 -2.03 13.48
CA TYR A 146 12.80 -0.59 13.57
C TYR A 146 12.02 0.21 12.53
N ALA A 147 12.05 -0.22 11.28
CA ALA A 147 11.43 0.49 10.17
C ALA A 147 9.91 0.46 10.28
N VAL A 148 9.35 -0.71 10.62
CA VAL A 148 7.92 -0.88 10.83
C VAL A 148 7.43 -0.12 12.07
N ASP A 149 8.10 -0.26 13.23
CA ASP A 149 7.72 0.50 14.43
C ASP A 149 7.81 2.01 14.18
N SER A 150 8.78 2.45 13.39
CA SER A 150 8.92 3.87 13.03
C SER A 150 7.79 4.34 12.13
N LEU A 151 7.41 3.55 11.11
CA LEU A 151 6.29 3.85 10.22
C LEU A 151 4.98 3.90 11.00
N LEU A 152 4.71 2.90 11.84
CA LEU A 152 3.49 2.84 12.63
C LEU A 152 3.38 4.03 13.59
N ARG A 153 4.49 4.45 14.21
CA ARG A 153 4.51 5.67 15.02
C ARG A 153 4.19 6.90 14.19
N VAL A 154 4.78 7.05 13.00
CA VAL A 154 4.49 8.16 12.08
C VAL A 154 3.02 8.21 11.72
N LEU A 155 2.42 7.07 11.37
CA LEU A 155 1.00 6.98 11.03
C LEU A 155 0.10 7.41 12.21
N VAL A 156 0.46 7.06 13.44
CA VAL A 156 -0.24 7.53 14.64
C VAL A 156 -0.03 9.03 14.88
N ASP A 157 1.20 9.53 14.72
CA ASP A 157 1.53 10.95 14.87
C ASP A 157 0.79 11.82 13.83
N LEU A 158 0.44 11.26 12.67
CA LEU A 158 -0.40 11.88 11.63
C LEU A 158 -1.92 11.75 11.89
N GLY A 159 -2.33 11.36 13.10
CA GLY A 159 -3.74 11.27 13.48
C GLY A 159 -4.36 9.88 13.36
N GLY A 160 -3.55 8.86 13.08
CA GLY A 160 -4.00 7.48 13.02
C GLY A 160 -4.32 6.89 14.40
N ILE A 161 -5.41 6.15 14.49
CA ILE A 161 -5.82 5.37 15.65
C ILE A 161 -5.19 3.98 15.53
N TYR A 162 -4.35 3.62 16.51
CA TYR A 162 -3.71 2.31 16.58
C TYR A 162 -4.73 1.24 16.97
N LEU A 163 -4.98 0.25 16.10
CA LEU A 163 -5.92 -0.84 16.39
C LEU A 163 -5.23 -2.13 16.88
N GLY A 164 -3.91 -2.23 16.71
CA GLY A 164 -3.12 -3.39 17.12
C GLY A 164 -3.18 -4.57 16.14
N PHE A 165 -2.94 -5.79 16.65
CA PHE A 165 -2.90 -7.00 15.83
C PHE A 165 -4.32 -7.52 15.55
N ALA A 166 -4.79 -7.34 14.31
CA ALA A 166 -6.07 -7.86 13.81
C ALA A 166 -7.28 -7.56 14.72
N SER A 167 -7.27 -6.42 15.42
CA SER A 167 -8.33 -5.99 16.31
C SER A 167 -9.05 -4.81 15.67
N GLU A 168 -10.38 -4.79 15.75
CA GLU A 168 -11.19 -3.61 15.37
C GLU A 168 -11.25 -2.58 16.51
N THR A 169 -10.77 -2.94 17.69
CA THR A 169 -10.81 -2.06 18.87
C THR A 169 -9.58 -1.17 18.96
N PRO A 170 -9.73 0.13 19.24
CA PRO A 170 -8.61 1.01 19.53
C PRO A 170 -7.76 0.51 20.69
N GLN A 171 -6.44 0.53 20.50
CA GLN A 171 -5.45 0.13 21.48
C GLN A 171 -4.46 1.27 21.75
N SER A 172 -3.82 1.24 22.92
CA SER A 172 -2.73 2.17 23.19
C SER A 172 -1.48 1.80 22.39
N PRO A 173 -0.79 2.76 21.76
CA PRO A 173 0.47 2.50 21.08
C PRO A 173 1.52 1.87 22.00
N PRO A 174 2.38 0.97 21.50
CA PRO A 174 3.44 0.35 22.29
C PRO A 174 4.36 1.38 22.95
N ARG A 175 4.58 1.25 24.28
CA ARG A 175 5.44 2.19 25.05
C ARG A 175 6.86 2.30 24.49
N ARG A 176 7.36 1.24 23.83
CA ARG A 176 8.70 1.21 23.23
C ARG A 176 8.89 2.24 22.12
N TRP A 177 7.81 2.65 21.43
CA TRP A 177 7.88 3.65 20.36
C TRP A 177 8.38 5.01 20.84
N ARG A 178 8.17 5.34 22.12
CA ARG A 178 8.71 6.57 22.76
C ARG A 178 10.24 6.59 22.82
N LYS A 179 10.88 5.43 22.71
CA LYS A 179 12.34 5.27 22.72
C LYS A 179 12.94 5.19 21.32
N LEU A 180 12.11 5.25 20.26
CA LEU A 180 12.62 5.32 18.89
C LEU A 180 13.40 6.62 18.72
N LYS A 181 14.62 6.50 18.21
CA LYS A 181 15.53 7.59 17.90
C LYS A 181 15.76 7.64 16.39
N ARG A 182 16.51 8.62 15.92
CA ARG A 182 17.01 8.62 14.55
C ARG A 182 17.93 7.42 14.35
N TRP A 183 17.97 6.90 13.13
CA TRP A 183 18.72 5.70 12.78
C TRP A 183 20.22 5.84 13.10
N GLU A 184 20.79 7.01 12.81
CA GLU A 184 22.19 7.36 13.07
C GLU A 184 22.56 7.36 14.57
N ASP A 185 21.59 7.52 15.47
CA ASP A 185 21.82 7.54 16.92
C ASP A 185 21.96 6.13 17.53
N TYR A 186 21.62 5.08 16.79
CA TYR A 186 21.75 3.70 17.24
C TYR A 186 23.22 3.25 17.19
N ARG A 187 23.94 3.55 18.28
CA ARG A 187 25.37 3.24 18.48
C ARG A 187 25.78 1.78 18.25
N TRP A 188 24.86 0.82 18.35
CA TRP A 188 25.16 -0.61 18.15
C TRP A 188 25.11 -1.02 16.67
N TYR A 189 24.34 -0.31 15.85
CA TYR A 189 24.26 -0.55 14.40
C TYR A 189 25.43 0.11 13.66
N ASN A 190 25.89 1.27 14.13
CA ASN A 190 27.01 2.03 13.57
C ASN A 190 28.40 1.60 14.08
N ARG A 191 28.53 0.41 14.70
CA ARG A 191 29.86 -0.10 15.05
C ARG A 191 30.54 -0.64 13.78
N PRO A 192 31.79 -0.25 13.48
CA PRO A 192 32.58 -0.95 12.49
C PRO A 192 32.62 -2.44 12.87
N LYS A 193 32.20 -3.33 11.96
CA LYS A 193 32.44 -4.76 12.13
C LYS A 193 33.96 -4.96 12.11
N LYS A 194 34.50 -5.51 13.20
CA LYS A 194 35.90 -5.95 13.24
C LYS A 194 36.07 -7.24 12.47
#